data_AF-A0A966RB10-F1
#
_entry.id   AF-A0A966RB10-F1
#
_cell.length_a   1.000
_cell.length_b   1.000
_cell.length_c   1.000
_cell.angle_alpha   90.00
_cell.angle_beta   90.00
_cell.angle_gamma   90.00
#
_symmetry.space_group_name_H-M   'P 1'
#
loop_
_entity.id
_entity.type
_entity.pdbx_description
1 polymer ?
#
loop_
_entity_poly.entity_id
_entity_poly.type
_entity_poly.pdbx_seq_one_letter_code
_entity_poly.pdbx_strand_id
1 'polypeptide(L)'
;MGEERHEYDTGAVRSADCNAVRYDLISPIGLRALARTYDEGAKKFGPYNWENGMPVSDLLNHAIAHIYNFLNGDRSEDHLGHAAWNILGAIHSHEKWPELNDGLLRDSAGNVPPKYKISK
;
A
#
# COMPACT_ATOMS: atom_id res chain seq x y z
N MET A 1 22.40 -6.04 -23.42
CA MET A 1 21.12 -6.36 -24.06
C MET A 1 20.40 -5.05 -24.27
N GLY A 2 20.18 -4.63 -25.52
CA GLY A 2 19.52 -3.35 -25.80
C GLY A 2 18.05 -3.42 -25.43
N GLU A 3 17.53 -2.40 -24.77
CA GLU A 3 16.11 -2.26 -24.47
C GLU A 3 15.31 -2.31 -25.78
N GLU A 4 14.30 -3.16 -25.81
CA GLU A 4 13.34 -3.27 -26.91
C GLU A 4 12.54 -1.94 -26.96
N ARG A 5 12.34 -1.37 -28.15
CA ARG A 5 11.75 -0.04 -28.37
C ARG A 5 10.64 -0.11 -29.42
N HIS A 6 9.59 0.69 -29.23
CA HIS A 6 8.56 0.96 -30.23
C HIS A 6 8.77 2.34 -30.85
N GLU A 7 8.72 2.40 -32.17
CA GLU A 7 8.73 3.63 -32.97
C GLU A 7 7.34 3.83 -33.59
N TYR A 8 6.82 5.05 -33.50
CA TYR A 8 5.52 5.44 -34.02
C TYR A 8 5.69 6.24 -35.32
N ASP A 9 4.68 6.23 -36.21
CA ASP A 9 4.70 6.98 -37.50
C ASP A 9 4.88 8.50 -37.34
N THR A 10 4.68 9.02 -36.13
CA THR A 10 4.94 10.42 -35.77
C THR A 10 6.42 10.72 -35.52
N GLY A 11 7.29 9.70 -35.57
CA GLY A 11 8.70 9.78 -35.19
C GLY A 11 8.95 9.71 -33.68
N ALA A 12 7.91 9.50 -32.86
CA ALA A 12 8.08 9.27 -31.44
C ALA A 12 8.65 7.87 -31.18
N VAL A 13 9.51 7.74 -30.16
CA VAL A 13 10.10 6.46 -29.72
C VAL A 13 9.77 6.24 -28.25
N ARG A 14 9.38 5.01 -27.87
CA ARG A 14 9.09 4.61 -26.47
C ARG A 14 9.72 3.26 -26.14
N SER A 15 10.03 3.01 -24.87
CA SER A 15 10.42 1.66 -24.40
C SER A 15 9.30 0.65 -24.64
N ALA A 16 9.65 -0.61 -24.95
CA ALA A 16 8.69 -1.64 -25.34
C ALA A 16 7.69 -1.98 -24.24
N ASP A 17 8.06 -1.84 -22.97
CA ASP A 17 7.16 -2.04 -21.84
C ASP A 17 7.56 -1.12 -20.67
N CYS A 18 6.62 -0.86 -19.77
CA CYS A 18 6.92 -0.18 -18.51
C CYS A 18 7.70 -1.13 -17.58
N ASN A 19 8.99 -1.34 -17.82
CA ASN A 19 9.92 -2.04 -16.91
C ASN A 19 9.37 -3.34 -16.31
N ALA A 20 8.72 -4.20 -17.11
CA ALA A 20 8.10 -5.45 -16.66
C ALA A 20 7.03 -5.31 -15.55
N VAL A 21 6.44 -4.13 -15.36
CA VAL A 21 5.23 -3.95 -14.54
C VAL A 21 4.00 -3.82 -15.45
N ARG A 22 2.84 -4.29 -15.01
CA ARG A 22 1.60 -4.30 -15.82
C ARG A 22 0.46 -3.60 -15.08
N TYR A 23 0.57 -2.28 -14.98
CA TYR A 23 -0.44 -1.45 -14.31
C TYR A 23 -1.83 -1.59 -14.95
N ASP A 24 -1.88 -1.81 -16.26
CA ASP A 24 -3.08 -2.00 -17.06
C ASP A 24 -3.87 -3.27 -16.70
N LEU A 25 -3.23 -4.26 -16.07
CA LEU A 25 -3.89 -5.49 -15.63
C LEU A 25 -4.45 -5.42 -14.21
N ILE A 26 -4.22 -4.32 -13.48
CA ILE A 26 -4.80 -4.16 -12.14
C ILE A 26 -6.32 -3.98 -12.28
N SER A 27 -7.08 -4.76 -11.52
CA SER A 27 -8.54 -4.70 -11.55
C SER A 27 -9.04 -3.26 -11.33
N PRO A 28 -9.76 -2.65 -12.29
CA PRO A 28 -10.29 -1.31 -12.13
C PRO A 28 -11.34 -1.22 -11.02
N ILE A 29 -11.97 -2.34 -10.67
CA ILE A 29 -12.90 -2.43 -9.53
C ILE A 29 -12.12 -2.29 -8.22
N GLY A 30 -10.98 -2.98 -8.09
CA GLY A 30 -10.10 -2.88 -6.93
C GLY A 30 -9.50 -1.47 -6.79
N LEU A 31 -9.03 -0.88 -7.90
CA LEU A 31 -8.53 0.50 -7.91
C LEU A 31 -9.60 1.51 -7.48
N ARG A 32 -10.86 1.30 -7.87
CA ARG A 32 -11.96 2.15 -7.42
C ARG A 32 -12.22 2.02 -5.91
N ALA A 33 -12.12 0.81 -5.34
CA ALA A 33 -12.24 0.62 -3.90
C ALA A 33 -11.12 1.35 -3.14
N LEU A 34 -9.89 1.19 -3.59
CA LEU A 34 -8.74 1.91 -3.05
C LEU A 34 -8.92 3.44 -3.14
N ALA A 35 -9.36 3.95 -4.29
CA ALA A 35 -9.58 5.38 -4.48
C ALA A 35 -10.66 5.96 -3.55
N ARG A 36 -11.72 5.19 -3.23
CA ARG A 36 -12.72 5.60 -2.23
C ARG A 36 -12.12 5.72 -0.84
N THR A 37 -11.28 4.76 -0.43
CA THR A 37 -10.59 4.85 0.87
C THR A 37 -9.68 6.08 0.95
N TYR A 38 -8.98 6.44 -0.13
CA TYR A 38 -8.21 7.68 -0.18
C TYR A 38 -9.10 8.94 -0.06
N ASP A 39 -10.25 8.98 -0.74
CA ASP A 39 -11.20 10.11 -0.64
C ASP A 39 -11.76 10.27 0.78
N GLU A 40 -12.14 9.17 1.45
CA GLU A 40 -12.59 9.18 2.84
C GLU A 40 -11.50 9.67 3.80
N GLY A 41 -10.27 9.15 3.65
CA GLY A 41 -9.12 9.59 4.42
C GLY A 41 -8.81 11.07 4.21
N ALA A 42 -8.87 11.55 2.97
CA ALA A 42 -8.64 12.96 2.64
C ALA A 42 -9.70 13.89 3.24
N LYS A 43 -10.97 13.48 3.27
CA LYS A 43 -12.05 14.22 3.94
C LYS A 43 -11.87 14.30 5.45
N LYS A 44 -11.34 13.24 6.06
CA LYS A 44 -11.20 13.14 7.53
C LYS A 44 -9.92 13.77 8.07
N PHE A 45 -8.80 13.61 7.36
CA PHE A 45 -7.48 14.00 7.84
C PHE A 45 -6.76 15.01 6.93
N GLY A 46 -7.39 15.42 5.83
CA GLY A 46 -6.78 16.24 4.79
C GLY A 46 -6.05 15.41 3.74
N PRO A 47 -5.88 15.97 2.52
CA PRO A 47 -5.12 15.32 1.46
C PRO A 47 -3.65 15.14 1.89
N TYR A 48 -3.01 14.07 1.39
CA TYR A 48 -1.61 13.72 1.65
C TYR A 48 -1.23 13.48 3.14
N ASN A 49 -2.18 13.41 4.07
CA ASN A 49 -1.87 13.11 5.48
C ASN A 49 -1.05 11.81 5.65
N TRP A 50 -1.30 10.81 4.81
CA TRP A 50 -0.60 9.53 4.82
C TRP A 50 0.89 9.65 4.45
N GLU A 51 1.30 10.72 3.77
CA GLU A 51 2.71 11.00 3.42
C GLU A 51 3.53 11.49 4.61
N ASN A 52 2.90 11.78 5.76
CA ASN A 52 3.62 12.11 7.00
C ASN A 52 4.29 10.88 7.65
N GLY A 53 4.03 9.69 7.14
CA GLY A 53 4.63 8.44 7.62
C GLY A 53 3.82 7.74 8.71
N MET A 54 3.70 6.42 8.56
CA MET A 54 3.03 5.53 9.51
C MET A 54 3.84 4.22 9.63
N PRO A 55 4.05 3.67 10.84
CA PRO A 55 4.78 2.41 10.98
C PRO A 55 4.10 1.24 10.26
N VAL A 56 4.88 0.36 9.63
CA VAL A 56 4.40 -0.84 8.94
C VAL A 56 3.59 -1.74 9.89
N SER A 57 4.03 -1.90 11.13
CA SER A 57 3.32 -2.71 12.11
C SER A 57 1.90 -2.22 12.38
N ASP A 58 1.69 -0.90 12.40
CA ASP A 58 0.39 -0.28 12.63
C ASP A 58 -0.53 -0.48 11.43
N LEU A 59 -0.03 -0.16 10.23
CA LEU A 59 -0.73 -0.36 8.97
C LEU A 59 -1.16 -1.83 8.78
N LEU A 60 -0.26 -2.79 9.03
CA LEU A 60 -0.58 -4.22 8.92
C LEU A 60 -1.62 -4.67 9.95
N ASN A 61 -1.56 -4.15 11.18
CA ASN A 61 -2.57 -4.45 12.19
C ASN A 61 -3.96 -3.97 11.74
N HIS A 62 -4.07 -2.75 11.20
CA HIS A 62 -5.31 -2.23 10.63
C HIS A 62 -5.79 -3.02 9.40
N ALA A 63 -4.89 -3.44 8.51
CA ALA A 63 -5.24 -4.29 7.37
C ALA A 63 -5.88 -5.61 7.83
N ILE A 64 -5.27 -6.28 8.81
CA ILE A 64 -5.76 -7.56 9.36
C ILE A 64 -7.12 -7.37 10.03
N ALA A 65 -7.32 -6.28 10.78
CA ALA A 65 -8.61 -5.98 11.40
C ALA A 65 -9.73 -5.86 10.36
N HIS A 66 -9.52 -5.11 9.27
CA HIS A 66 -10.51 -5.01 8.19
C HIS A 66 -10.77 -6.34 7.48
N ILE A 67 -9.72 -7.16 7.28
CA ILE A 67 -9.88 -8.52 6.72
C ILE A 67 -10.79 -9.36 7.62
N TYR A 68 -10.54 -9.38 8.93
CA TYR A 68 -11.35 -10.17 9.87
C TYR A 68 -12.78 -9.64 10.01
N ASN A 69 -13.00 -8.32 9.99
CA ASN A 69 -14.35 -7.76 9.97
C ASN A 69 -15.11 -8.22 8.72
N PHE A 70 -14.47 -8.18 7.55
CA PHE A 70 -15.08 -8.70 6.32
C PHE A 70 -15.42 -10.19 6.41
N LEU A 71 -14.50 -11.01 6.93
CA LEU A 71 -14.72 -12.46 7.13
C LEU A 71 -15.86 -12.74 8.12
N ASN A 72 -16.01 -11.90 9.15
CA ASN A 72 -17.11 -11.97 10.12
C ASN A 72 -18.46 -11.51 9.56
N GLY A 73 -18.52 -11.12 8.28
CA GLY A 73 -19.76 -10.70 7.63
C GLY A 73 -20.08 -9.22 7.79
N ASP A 74 -19.18 -8.41 8.36
CA ASP A 74 -19.38 -6.96 8.44
C ASP A 74 -19.30 -6.34 7.05
N ARG A 75 -20.28 -5.49 6.74
CA ARG A 75 -20.43 -4.76 5.47
C ARG A 75 -20.79 -3.28 5.73
N SER A 76 -20.56 -2.80 6.95
CA SER A 76 -20.83 -1.42 7.36
C SER A 76 -19.94 -0.40 6.65
N GLU A 77 -18.79 -0.83 6.14
CA GLU A 77 -17.85 -0.05 5.31
C GLU A 77 -17.17 -0.94 4.25
N ASP A 78 -16.39 -0.32 3.36
CA ASP A 78 -15.60 -1.02 2.32
C ASP A 78 -14.31 -1.62 2.91
N HIS A 79 -14.44 -2.62 3.78
CA HIS A 79 -13.30 -3.21 4.47
C HIS A 79 -12.18 -3.69 3.54
N LEU A 80 -12.50 -4.21 2.34
CA LEU A 80 -11.48 -4.66 1.40
C LEU A 80 -10.69 -3.48 0.80
N GLY A 81 -11.35 -2.34 0.53
CA GLY A 81 -10.69 -1.09 0.17
C GLY A 81 -9.74 -0.60 1.27
N HIS A 82 -10.20 -0.58 2.52
CA HIS A 82 -9.37 -0.20 3.66
C HIS A 82 -8.19 -1.15 3.91
N ALA A 83 -8.40 -2.46 3.77
CA ALA A 83 -7.31 -3.43 3.87
C ALA A 83 -6.27 -3.22 2.77
N ALA A 84 -6.70 -3.02 1.52
CA ALA A 84 -5.80 -2.75 0.39
C ALA A 84 -4.99 -1.45 0.60
N TRP A 85 -5.65 -0.38 1.06
CA TRP A 85 -4.99 0.89 1.37
C TRP A 85 -3.88 0.72 2.40
N ASN A 86 -4.15 -0.01 3.49
CA ASN A 86 -3.16 -0.25 4.54
C ASN A 86 -1.97 -1.08 4.04
N ILE A 87 -2.20 -2.09 3.20
CA ILE A 87 -1.12 -2.89 2.61
C ILE A 87 -0.24 -2.05 1.68
N LEU A 88 -0.84 -1.22 0.82
CA LEU A 88 -0.09 -0.33 -0.06
C LEU A 88 0.68 0.74 0.73
N GLY A 89 0.06 1.28 1.78
CA GLY A 89 0.73 2.17 2.73
C GLY A 89 1.92 1.50 3.41
N ALA A 90 1.80 0.21 3.78
CA ALA A 90 2.88 -0.53 4.43
C ALA A 90 4.06 -0.74 3.47
N ILE A 91 3.80 -1.08 2.20
CA ILE A 91 4.84 -1.18 1.16
C ILE A 91 5.55 0.18 1.01
N HIS A 92 4.79 1.28 0.92
CA HIS A 92 5.35 2.62 0.81
C HIS A 92 6.20 2.97 2.03
N SER A 93 5.70 2.70 3.24
CA SER A 93 6.40 3.03 4.48
C SER A 93 7.69 2.23 4.65
N HIS A 94 7.66 0.94 4.30
CA HIS A 94 8.85 0.10 4.36
C HIS A 94 9.98 0.63 3.47
N GLU A 95 9.63 1.11 2.28
CA GLU A 95 10.58 1.66 1.31
C GLU A 95 11.03 3.09 1.67
N LYS A 96 10.11 3.97 2.08
CA LYS A 96 10.38 5.40 2.26
C LYS A 96 10.81 5.80 3.66
N TRP A 97 10.37 5.07 4.67
CA TRP A 97 10.62 5.39 6.08
C TRP A 97 11.14 4.16 6.84
N PRO A 98 12.28 3.58 6.44
CA PRO A 98 12.85 2.43 7.15
C PRO A 98 13.10 2.73 8.65
N GLU A 99 13.38 3.98 9.00
CA GLU A 99 13.57 4.45 10.38
C GLU A 99 12.30 4.39 11.24
N LEU A 100 11.11 4.53 10.64
CA LEU A 100 9.85 4.34 11.36
C LEU A 100 9.59 2.88 11.73
N ASN A 101 10.33 1.96 11.12
CA ASN A 101 10.14 0.52 11.24
C ASN A 101 11.25 -0.16 12.06
N ASP A 102 12.29 0.58 12.46
CA ASP A 102 13.40 0.05 13.23
C ASP A 102 12.93 -0.52 14.58
N GLY A 103 13.22 -1.80 14.80
CA GLY A 103 12.79 -2.55 15.98
C GLY A 103 11.28 -2.79 16.10
N LEU A 104 10.46 -2.37 15.12
CA LEU A 104 9.00 -2.62 15.10
C LEU A 104 8.60 -3.80 14.20
N LEU A 105 9.57 -4.41 13.51
CA LEU A 105 9.40 -5.65 12.77
C LEU A 105 10.13 -6.80 13.46
N ARG A 106 9.72 -8.03 13.17
CA ARG A 106 10.44 -9.23 13.60
C ARG A 106 11.81 -9.28 12.93
N ASP A 107 12.76 -9.93 13.59
CA ASP A 107 14.06 -10.21 12.98
C ASP A 107 13.92 -11.14 11.76
N SER A 108 14.99 -11.25 10.97
CA SER A 108 15.03 -12.09 9.77
C SER A 108 14.77 -13.58 10.06
N ALA A 109 14.91 -14.01 11.31
CA ALA A 109 14.61 -15.37 11.75
C ALA A 109 13.16 -15.53 12.27
N GLY A 110 12.40 -14.44 12.40
CA GLY A 110 11.04 -14.42 12.94
C GLY A 110 10.94 -14.69 14.45
N ASN A 111 12.06 -14.91 15.12
CA ASN A 111 12.13 -15.50 16.46
C ASN A 111 11.95 -14.46 17.57
N VAL A 112 12.32 -13.20 17.28
CA VAL A 112 12.20 -12.11 18.25
C VAL A 112 10.96 -11.28 17.93
N PRO A 113 10.02 -11.12 18.88
CA PRO A 113 8.89 -10.22 18.68
C PRO A 113 9.40 -8.76 18.55
N PRO A 114 8.66 -7.91 17.82
CA PRO A 114 8.99 -6.49 17.76
C PRO A 114 9.10 -5.85 19.14
N LYS A 115 9.94 -4.81 19.26
CA LYS A 115 9.98 -3.98 20.47
C LYS A 115 8.61 -3.30 20.62
N TYR A 116 7.92 -3.62 21.71
CA TYR A 116 6.66 -2.95 22.04
C TYR A 116 6.97 -1.57 22.60
N LYS A 117 6.69 -0.50 21.84
CA LYS A 117 6.69 0.86 22.40
C LYS A 117 5.43 1.00 23.25
N ILE A 118 5.59 0.99 24.58
CA ILE A 118 4.53 1.46 25.48
C ILE A 118 4.40 2.96 25.23
N SER A 119 3.38 3.38 24.48
CA SER A 119 2.99 4.79 24.44
C SER A 119 2.59 5.21 25.85
N LYS A 120 3.23 6.26 26.39
CA LYS A 120 2.74 6.95 27.58
C LYS A 120 1.43 7.66 27.29
#